data_AF-A0A1E3W9E4-F1
#
_entry.id   AF-A0A1E3W9E4-F1
#
_cell.length_a   1.000
_cell.length_b   1.000
_cell.length_c   1.000
_cell.angle_alpha   90.00
_cell.angle_beta   90.00
_cell.angle_gamma   90.00
#
_symmetry.space_group_name_H-M   'P 1'
#
loop_
_entity.id
_entity.type
_entity.pdbx_description
1 polymer ?
#
loop_
_entity_poly.entity_id
_entity_poly.type
_entity_poly.pdbx_seq_one_letter_code
_entity_poly.pdbx_strand_id
1 'polypeptide(L)'
;MSDTTKRDAGFIPTDRLEALTDAVFAFAMTLLVVNIELPESFDPKTNREFLDGLAGLADTFTAYLITFFVLVSFWFGHAKQTAEPEMASPGYAWAVLFHLLFVTLLPFSMLALNRYDVAGAVWIYGANMILLAVTALLVARAAERDSGRASSSDGRVELGILIVSAVLSMIASLWSPDYAMLLYLLNLAAPLVARTMYGR
;
A
#
# COMPACT_ATOMS: atom_id res chain seq x y z
N MET A 1 11.91 -35.58 25.02
CA MET A 1 10.56 -35.21 24.57
C MET A 1 10.10 -33.92 25.25
N SER A 2 10.90 -32.85 25.20
CA SER A 2 10.67 -31.58 25.94
C SER A 2 11.13 -30.31 25.21
N ASP A 3 11.72 -30.44 24.01
CA ASP A 3 12.26 -29.31 23.23
C ASP A 3 11.27 -28.78 22.18
N THR A 4 10.35 -29.64 21.70
CA THR A 4 9.30 -29.25 20.74
C THR A 4 8.27 -28.31 21.39
N THR A 5 7.82 -28.63 22.61
CA THR A 5 6.77 -27.86 23.32
C THR A 5 7.18 -26.44 23.70
N LYS A 6 8.49 -26.13 23.77
CA LYS A 6 9.00 -24.77 24.03
C LYS A 6 9.17 -23.95 22.75
N ARG A 7 9.41 -24.59 21.59
CA ARG A 7 9.48 -23.89 20.30
C ARG A 7 8.10 -23.41 19.86
N ASP A 8 7.05 -24.14 20.21
CA ASP A 8 5.67 -23.81 19.87
C ASP A 8 5.06 -22.69 20.74
N ALA A 9 5.72 -22.32 21.86
CA ALA A 9 5.28 -21.27 22.76
C ALA A 9 5.48 -19.89 22.13
N GLY A 10 4.55 -19.48 21.26
CA GLY A 10 4.55 -18.19 20.57
C GLY A 10 4.16 -18.27 19.10
N PHE A 11 4.08 -19.48 18.53
CA PHE A 11 3.54 -19.65 17.19
C PHE A 11 2.02 -19.49 17.21
N ILE A 12 1.49 -18.84 16.18
CA ILE A 12 0.05 -18.67 16.01
C ILE A 12 -0.40 -19.33 14.70
N PRO A 13 -1.65 -19.81 14.63
CA PRO A 13 -2.22 -20.26 13.37
C PRO A 13 -2.18 -19.15 12.31
N THR A 14 -1.66 -19.45 11.12
CA THR A 14 -1.48 -18.47 10.04
C THR A 14 -2.81 -17.95 9.49
N ASP A 15 -3.85 -18.79 9.48
CA ASP A 15 -5.22 -18.45 9.09
C ASP A 15 -5.79 -17.23 9.84
N ARG A 16 -5.47 -17.09 11.13
CA ARG A 16 -5.88 -15.92 11.93
C ARG A 16 -5.17 -14.64 11.48
N LEU A 17 -3.92 -14.76 11.04
CA LEU A 17 -3.12 -13.64 10.57
C LEU A 17 -3.52 -13.23 9.15
N GLU A 18 -3.85 -14.19 8.28
CA GLU A 18 -4.45 -13.98 6.97
C GLU A 18 -5.80 -13.26 7.10
N ALA A 19 -6.70 -13.77 7.97
CA ALA A 19 -8.00 -13.15 8.21
C ALA A 19 -7.89 -11.71 8.74
N LEU A 20 -6.91 -11.44 9.63
CA LEU A 20 -6.63 -10.07 10.08
C LEU A 20 -6.11 -9.20 8.95
N THR A 21 -5.22 -9.74 8.11
CA THR A 21 -4.65 -9.03 6.97
C THR A 21 -5.74 -8.63 5.97
N ASP A 22 -6.61 -9.56 5.58
CA ASP A 22 -7.76 -9.30 4.71
C ASP A 22 -8.69 -8.22 5.28
N ALA A 23 -9.02 -8.33 6.58
CA ALA A 23 -9.87 -7.35 7.24
C ALA A 23 -9.25 -5.94 7.25
N VAL A 24 -7.94 -5.84 7.51
CA VAL A 24 -7.23 -4.56 7.52
C VAL A 24 -7.12 -3.95 6.12
N PHE A 25 -6.80 -4.75 5.09
CA PHE A 25 -6.78 -4.27 3.71
C PHE A 25 -8.15 -3.79 3.26
N ALA A 26 -9.21 -4.57 3.51
CA ALA A 26 -10.57 -4.18 3.17
C ALA A 26 -10.95 -2.86 3.86
N PHE A 27 -10.66 -2.73 5.17
CA PHE A 27 -10.95 -1.51 5.92
C PHE A 27 -10.17 -0.30 5.38
N ALA A 28 -8.86 -0.43 5.17
CA ALA A 28 -8.03 0.64 4.62
C ALA A 28 -8.50 1.09 3.23
N MET A 29 -8.85 0.16 2.34
CA MET A 29 -9.40 0.48 1.02
C MET A 29 -10.71 1.26 1.12
N THR A 30 -11.60 0.88 2.03
CA THR A 30 -12.88 1.58 2.23
C THR A 30 -12.71 2.96 2.87
N LEU A 31 -11.73 3.14 3.76
CA LEU A 31 -11.46 4.45 4.37
C LEU A 31 -10.99 5.50 3.35
N LEU A 32 -10.35 5.09 2.26
CA LEU A 32 -9.89 6.03 1.24
C LEU A 32 -11.02 6.88 0.65
N VAL A 33 -12.23 6.33 0.53
CA VAL A 33 -13.36 7.06 -0.07
C VAL A 33 -13.83 8.21 0.82
N VAL A 34 -13.61 8.11 2.14
CA VAL A 34 -14.00 9.15 3.10
C VAL A 34 -13.22 10.44 2.86
N ASN A 35 -12.03 10.35 2.26
CA ASN A 35 -11.22 11.52 1.91
C ASN A 35 -11.71 12.24 0.64
N ILE A 36 -12.70 11.70 -0.07
CA ILE A 36 -13.31 12.35 -1.24
C ILE A 36 -14.51 13.17 -0.74
N GLU A 37 -14.22 14.35 -0.20
CA GLU A 37 -15.21 15.26 0.36
C GLU A 37 -15.26 16.59 -0.40
N LEU A 38 -16.45 17.17 -0.48
CA LEU A 38 -16.64 18.53 -1.00
C LEU A 38 -16.25 19.53 0.09
N PRO A 39 -15.75 20.74 -0.26
CA PRO A 39 -15.46 21.77 0.72
C PRO A 39 -16.68 22.10 1.60
N GLU A 40 -16.47 22.44 2.88
CA GLU A 40 -17.55 22.80 3.80
C GLU A 40 -18.42 23.98 3.29
N SER A 41 -17.84 24.85 2.47
CA SER A 41 -18.52 26.00 1.86
C SER A 41 -19.27 25.65 0.56
N PHE A 42 -19.31 24.39 0.14
CA PHE A 42 -19.94 23.96 -1.10
C PHE A 42 -21.47 24.01 -0.99
N ASP A 43 -22.07 25.00 -1.66
CA ASP A 43 -23.51 25.27 -1.66
C ASP A 43 -24.03 25.61 -3.08
N PRO A 44 -24.05 24.64 -4.01
CA PRO A 44 -24.40 24.89 -5.40
C PRO A 44 -25.87 25.27 -5.57
N LYS A 45 -26.15 26.32 -6.33
CA LYS A 45 -27.51 26.79 -6.66
C LYS A 45 -27.96 26.35 -8.05
N THR A 46 -27.04 25.87 -8.88
CA THR A 46 -27.31 25.40 -10.23
C THR A 46 -26.66 24.05 -10.49
N ASN A 47 -27.19 23.28 -11.45
CA ASN A 47 -26.57 22.03 -11.89
C ASN A 47 -25.14 22.25 -12.40
N ARG A 48 -24.86 23.41 -12.98
CA ARG A 48 -23.52 23.76 -13.47
C ARG A 48 -22.55 23.92 -12.30
N GLU A 49 -22.91 24.68 -11.27
CA GLU A 49 -22.09 24.85 -10.06
C GLU A 49 -21.85 23.50 -9.36
N PHE A 50 -22.85 22.60 -9.35
CA PHE A 50 -22.67 21.26 -8.82
C PHE A 50 -21.63 20.45 -9.61
N LEU A 51 -21.73 20.45 -10.94
CA LEU A 51 -20.78 19.75 -11.82
C LEU A 51 -19.37 20.35 -11.76
N ASP A 52 -19.25 21.68 -11.68
CA ASP A 52 -17.98 22.38 -11.52
C ASP A 52 -17.31 22.00 -10.19
N GLY A 53 -18.10 21.87 -9.11
CA GLY A 53 -17.62 21.35 -7.83
C GLY A 53 -17.10 19.91 -7.92
N LEU A 54 -17.82 19.02 -8.62
CA LEU A 54 -17.36 17.65 -8.85
C LEU A 54 -16.08 17.61 -9.69
N ALA A 55 -15.96 18.47 -10.71
CA ALA A 55 -14.75 18.57 -11.52
C ALA A 55 -13.55 19.04 -10.68
N GLY A 56 -13.77 19.88 -9.67
CA GLY A 56 -12.75 20.29 -8.70
C GLY A 56 -12.19 19.15 -7.83
N LEU A 57 -12.86 17.98 -7.78
CA LEU A 57 -12.38 16.80 -7.06
C LEU A 57 -11.52 15.87 -7.91
N ALA A 58 -11.22 16.21 -9.17
CA ALA A 58 -10.50 15.33 -10.09
C ALA A 58 -9.14 14.86 -9.56
N ASP A 59 -8.39 15.74 -8.91
CA ASP A 59 -7.06 15.43 -8.36
C ASP A 59 -7.18 14.50 -7.15
N THR A 60 -8.08 14.81 -6.21
CA THR A 60 -8.39 13.94 -5.05
C THR A 60 -8.87 12.56 -5.48
N PHE A 61 -9.71 12.50 -6.51
CA PHE A 61 -10.21 11.25 -7.07
C PHE A 61 -9.08 10.44 -7.74
N THR A 62 -8.14 11.12 -8.41
CA THR A 62 -6.95 10.48 -8.98
C THR A 62 -6.03 9.92 -7.88
N ALA A 63 -5.78 10.68 -6.81
CA ALA A 63 -5.04 10.23 -5.63
C ALA A 63 -5.68 8.99 -5.00
N TYR A 64 -7.01 9.02 -4.88
CA TYR A 64 -7.82 7.90 -4.39
C TYR A 64 -7.60 6.65 -5.24
N LEU A 65 -7.78 6.73 -6.56
CA LEU A 65 -7.64 5.58 -7.45
C LEU A 65 -6.22 4.99 -7.40
N ILE A 66 -5.18 5.83 -7.47
CA ILE A 66 -3.79 5.39 -7.37
C ILE A 66 -3.58 4.64 -6.06
N THR A 67 -3.98 5.23 -4.94
CA THR A 67 -3.77 4.64 -3.60
C THR A 67 -4.57 3.34 -3.43
N PHE A 68 -5.80 3.30 -3.94
CA PHE A 68 -6.64 2.10 -3.93
C PHE A 68 -5.99 0.96 -4.72
N PHE A 69 -5.53 1.21 -5.95
CA PHE A 69 -4.89 0.18 -6.77
C PHE A 69 -3.53 -0.28 -6.22
N VAL A 70 -2.80 0.60 -5.54
CA VAL A 70 -1.60 0.21 -4.78
C VAL A 70 -1.97 -0.78 -3.68
N LEU A 71 -2.95 -0.46 -2.83
CA LEU A 71 -3.42 -1.38 -1.79
C LEU A 71 -3.91 -2.71 -2.37
N VAL A 72 -4.66 -2.67 -3.47
CA VAL A 72 -5.13 -3.87 -4.18
C VAL A 72 -3.96 -4.72 -4.68
N SER A 73 -2.90 -4.08 -5.19
CA SER A 73 -1.70 -4.79 -5.66
C SER A 73 -0.98 -5.51 -4.52
N PHE A 74 -0.82 -4.85 -3.36
CA PHE A 74 -0.26 -5.48 -2.16
C PHE A 74 -1.14 -6.62 -1.65
N TRP A 75 -2.45 -6.41 -1.59
CA TRP A 75 -3.41 -7.44 -1.19
C TRP A 75 -3.36 -8.65 -2.14
N PHE A 76 -3.31 -8.45 -3.46
CA PHE A 76 -3.13 -9.54 -4.42
C PHE A 76 -1.80 -10.27 -4.23
N GLY A 77 -0.73 -9.54 -3.89
CA GLY A 77 0.57 -10.13 -3.58
C GLY A 77 0.53 -11.02 -2.34
N HIS A 78 -0.24 -10.63 -1.32
CA HIS A 78 -0.51 -11.47 -0.15
C HIS A 78 -1.40 -12.67 -0.52
N ALA A 79 -2.54 -12.46 -1.17
CA ALA A 79 -3.47 -13.52 -1.54
C ALA A 79 -2.87 -14.60 -2.48
N LYS A 80 -1.77 -14.29 -3.18
CA LYS A 80 -1.03 -15.24 -4.03
C LYS A 80 0.17 -15.89 -3.36
N GLN A 81 0.51 -15.55 -2.12
CA GLN A 81 1.67 -16.14 -1.46
C GLN A 81 1.43 -17.63 -1.20
N THR A 82 2.22 -18.46 -1.89
CA THR A 82 2.16 -19.93 -1.76
C THR A 82 3.17 -20.49 -0.75
N ALA A 83 4.01 -19.63 -0.18
CA ALA A 83 5.09 -20.00 0.72
C ALA A 83 4.76 -19.71 2.20
N GLU A 84 3.48 -19.55 2.55
CA GLU A 84 3.08 -19.30 3.94
C GLU A 84 3.19 -20.58 4.79
N PRO A 85 3.76 -20.51 6.00
CA PRO A 85 3.83 -21.65 6.91
C PRO A 85 2.44 -21.95 7.50
N GLU A 86 2.15 -23.20 7.88
CA GLU A 86 0.90 -23.53 8.59
C GLU A 86 0.81 -22.87 9.98
N MET A 87 1.97 -22.67 10.61
CA MET A 87 2.11 -22.02 11.90
C MET A 87 3.08 -20.84 11.75
N ALA A 88 2.59 -19.64 12.03
CA ALA A 88 3.35 -18.41 11.98
C ALA A 88 4.26 -18.27 13.21
N SER A 89 5.58 -18.19 13.00
CA SER A 89 6.52 -17.80 14.05
C SER A 89 6.24 -16.37 14.55
N PRO A 90 6.64 -16.03 15.79
CA PRO A 90 6.56 -14.65 16.28
C PRO A 90 7.20 -13.63 15.34
N GLY A 91 8.32 -13.99 14.69
CA GLY A 91 9.02 -13.12 13.75
C GLY A 91 8.21 -12.82 12.48
N TYR A 92 7.57 -13.85 11.90
CA TYR A 92 6.67 -13.68 10.76
C TYR A 92 5.44 -12.86 11.14
N ALA A 93 4.80 -13.19 12.27
CA ALA A 93 3.64 -12.46 12.76
C ALA A 93 3.93 -10.97 12.96
N TRP A 94 5.05 -10.62 13.60
CA TRP A 94 5.44 -9.21 13.76
C TRP A 94 5.72 -8.52 12.43
N ALA A 95 6.37 -9.19 11.47
CA ALA A 95 6.60 -8.61 10.14
C ALA A 95 5.28 -8.26 9.44
N VAL A 96 4.27 -9.15 9.51
CA VAL A 96 2.94 -8.89 8.97
C VAL A 96 2.27 -7.74 9.71
N LEU A 97 2.26 -7.74 11.04
CA LEU A 97 1.65 -6.66 11.83
C LEU A 97 2.28 -5.27 11.55
N PHE A 98 3.61 -5.21 11.37
CA PHE A 98 4.28 -3.99 10.95
C PHE A 98 3.89 -3.55 9.54
N HIS A 99 3.70 -4.50 8.61
CA HIS A 99 3.17 -4.18 7.29
C HIS A 99 1.75 -3.60 7.38
N LEU A 100 0.87 -4.24 8.17
CA LEU A 100 -0.50 -3.78 8.40
C LEU A 100 -0.57 -2.39 9.03
N LEU A 101 0.37 -2.03 9.92
CA LEU A 101 0.48 -0.67 10.44
C LEU A 101 0.65 0.36 9.32
N PHE A 102 1.50 0.08 8.32
CA PHE A 102 1.67 1.02 7.21
C PHE A 102 0.47 1.01 6.27
N VAL A 103 -0.20 -0.13 6.07
CA VAL A 103 -1.47 -0.21 5.33
C VAL A 103 -2.54 0.70 5.96
N THR A 104 -2.67 0.71 7.29
CA THR A 104 -3.66 1.56 7.97
C THR A 104 -3.31 3.05 7.97
N LEU A 105 -2.04 3.41 7.78
CA LEU A 105 -1.59 4.81 7.65
C LEU A 105 -1.78 5.40 6.25
N LEU A 106 -2.00 4.57 5.21
CA LEU A 106 -2.15 5.05 3.83
C LEU A 106 -3.31 6.03 3.64
N PRO A 107 -4.52 5.78 4.20
CA PRO A 107 -5.61 6.74 4.09
C PRO A 107 -5.27 8.10 4.69
N PHE A 108 -4.53 8.14 5.81
CA PHE A 108 -4.09 9.38 6.42
C PHE A 108 -3.06 10.12 5.56
N SER A 109 -2.06 9.40 5.04
CA SER A 109 -1.02 10.05 4.23
C SER A 109 -1.56 10.57 2.89
N MET A 110 -2.53 9.89 2.30
CA MET A 110 -3.29 10.37 1.13
C MET A 110 -4.14 11.60 1.46
N LEU A 111 -4.79 11.64 2.63
CA LEU A 111 -5.51 12.83 3.09
C LEU A 111 -4.56 14.04 3.23
N ALA A 112 -3.40 13.85 3.85
CA ALA A 112 -2.42 14.92 4.02
C ALA A 112 -1.95 15.46 2.66
N LEU A 113 -1.71 14.57 1.69
CA LEU A 113 -1.34 14.91 0.32
C LEU A 113 -2.40 15.78 -0.37
N ASN A 114 -3.68 15.43 -0.26
CA ASN A 114 -4.76 16.18 -0.92
C ASN A 114 -5.13 17.49 -0.21
N ARG A 115 -4.87 17.58 1.10
CA ARG A 115 -5.26 18.75 1.91
C ARG A 115 -4.21 19.85 1.92
N TYR A 116 -2.94 19.49 1.77
CA TYR A 116 -1.84 20.43 1.95
C TYR A 116 -0.92 20.45 0.74
N ASP A 117 -0.90 21.57 0.02
CA ASP A 117 0.02 21.84 -1.08
C ASP A 117 1.40 22.25 -0.56
N VAL A 118 2.08 21.32 0.12
CA VAL A 118 3.43 21.49 0.65
C VAL A 118 4.25 20.23 0.42
N ALA A 119 5.54 20.38 0.14
CA ALA A 119 6.46 19.25 -0.08
C ALA A 119 6.43 18.22 1.08
N GLY A 120 6.23 18.69 2.32
CA GLY A 120 6.11 17.81 3.49
C GLY A 120 4.96 16.80 3.40
N ALA A 121 3.83 17.16 2.78
CA ALA A 121 2.70 16.25 2.58
C ALA A 121 3.04 15.16 1.56
N VAL A 122 3.70 15.53 0.46
CA VAL A 122 4.23 14.59 -0.53
C VAL A 122 5.24 13.63 0.11
N TRP A 123 6.11 14.13 0.99
CA TRP A 123 7.09 13.32 1.69
C TRP A 123 6.47 12.32 2.66
N ILE A 124 5.40 12.70 3.39
CA ILE A 124 4.68 11.77 4.26
C ILE A 124 4.08 10.62 3.44
N TYR A 125 3.41 10.94 2.33
CA TYR A 125 2.85 9.94 1.43
C TYR A 125 3.93 9.05 0.80
N GLY A 126 5.00 9.64 0.26
CA GLY A 126 6.12 8.91 -0.32
C GLY A 126 6.84 8.02 0.68
N ALA A 127 7.08 8.50 1.91
CA ALA A 127 7.65 7.70 2.98
C ALA A 127 6.76 6.52 3.34
N ASN A 128 5.44 6.71 3.40
CA ASN A 128 4.50 5.63 3.69
C ASN A 128 4.51 4.57 2.57
N MET A 129 4.59 4.97 1.31
CA MET A 129 4.72 4.06 0.15
C MET A 129 6.02 3.24 0.19
N ILE A 130 7.14 3.89 0.52
CA ILE A 130 8.44 3.21 0.68
C ILE A 130 8.37 2.21 1.84
N LEU A 131 7.77 2.59 2.96
CA LEU A 131 7.62 1.72 4.14
C LEU A 131 6.70 0.53 3.86
N LEU A 132 5.64 0.69 3.06
CA LEU A 132 4.85 -0.43 2.55
C LEU A 132 5.72 -1.42 1.76
N ALA A 133 6.54 -0.93 0.82
CA ALA A 133 7.39 -1.78 0.02
C ALA A 133 8.45 -2.51 0.85
N VAL A 134 9.11 -1.79 1.78
CA VAL A 134 10.12 -2.35 2.68
C VAL A 134 9.51 -3.41 3.59
N THR A 135 8.37 -3.14 4.20
CA THR A 135 7.71 -4.11 5.10
C THR A 135 7.19 -5.32 4.35
N ALA A 136 6.70 -5.19 3.12
CA ALA A 136 6.35 -6.32 2.28
C ALA A 136 7.57 -7.23 1.99
N LEU A 137 8.74 -6.64 1.75
CA LEU A 137 9.99 -7.41 1.63
C LEU A 137 10.41 -8.10 2.92
N LEU A 138 10.10 -7.51 4.09
CA LEU A 138 10.35 -8.14 5.39
C LEU A 138 9.42 -9.34 5.61
N VAL A 139 8.13 -9.20 5.28
CA VAL A 139 7.15 -10.30 5.31
C VAL A 139 7.62 -11.45 4.42
N ALA A 140 7.97 -11.17 3.16
CA ALA A 140 8.45 -12.19 2.24
C ALA A 140 9.69 -12.93 2.76
N ARG A 141 10.67 -12.20 3.34
CA ARG A 141 11.87 -12.81 3.93
C ARG A 141 11.55 -13.62 5.19
N ALA A 142 10.60 -13.18 6.01
CA ALA A 142 10.18 -13.92 7.18
C ALA A 142 9.45 -15.21 6.79
N ALA A 143 8.57 -15.17 5.78
CA ALA A 143 7.90 -16.33 5.22
C ALA A 143 8.89 -17.36 4.63
N GLU A 144 9.91 -16.90 3.88
CA GLU A 144 10.97 -17.78 3.35
C GLU A 144 11.74 -18.50 4.46
N ARG A 145 12.02 -17.80 5.58
CA ARG A 145 12.72 -18.37 6.73
C ARG A 145 11.90 -19.42 7.47
N ASP A 146 10.59 -19.20 7.60
CA ASP A 146 9.70 -20.07 8.35
C ASP A 146 9.26 -21.30 7.53
N SER A 147 8.96 -21.11 6.25
CA SER A 147 8.50 -22.19 5.36
C SER A 147 9.64 -23.01 4.75
N GLY A 148 10.86 -22.47 4.72
CA GLY A 148 12.01 -23.06 4.01
C GLY A 148 11.84 -23.10 2.49
N ARG A 149 10.80 -22.47 1.93
CA ARG A 149 10.54 -22.37 0.49
C ARG A 149 10.89 -20.96 0.01
N ALA A 150 11.62 -20.88 -1.11
CA ALA A 150 11.85 -19.59 -1.75
C ALA A 150 10.52 -19.00 -2.24
N SER A 151 10.26 -17.74 -1.90
CA SER A 151 9.12 -17.01 -2.41
C SER A 151 9.33 -16.71 -3.90
N SER A 152 8.28 -16.75 -4.69
CA SER A 152 8.35 -16.37 -6.11
C SER A 152 8.82 -14.91 -6.22
N SER A 153 9.85 -14.66 -7.04
CA SER A 153 10.41 -13.31 -7.22
C SER A 153 9.47 -12.32 -7.92
N ASP A 154 8.31 -12.78 -8.40
CA ASP A 154 7.41 -12.06 -9.29
C ASP A 154 7.09 -10.63 -8.81
N GLY A 155 6.92 -10.40 -7.50
CA GLY A 155 6.54 -9.09 -6.96
C GLY A 155 7.68 -8.10 -6.69
N ARG A 156 8.96 -8.49 -6.83
CA ARG A 156 10.09 -7.63 -6.42
C ARG A 156 10.28 -6.43 -7.35
N VAL A 157 9.91 -6.57 -8.63
CA VAL A 157 10.02 -5.50 -9.63
C VAL A 157 8.99 -4.40 -9.33
N GLU A 158 7.76 -4.77 -9.02
CA GLU A 158 6.68 -3.84 -8.66
C GLU A 158 7.03 -3.04 -7.41
N LEU A 159 7.60 -3.69 -6.40
CA LEU A 159 8.09 -3.00 -5.20
C LEU A 159 9.22 -2.02 -5.53
N GLY A 160 10.13 -2.39 -6.43
CA GLY A 160 11.19 -1.51 -6.91
C GLY A 160 10.64 -0.29 -7.65
N ILE A 161 9.67 -0.48 -8.54
CA ILE A 161 8.99 0.59 -9.28
C ILE A 161 8.24 1.51 -8.30
N LEU A 162 7.60 0.97 -7.27
CA LEU A 162 6.93 1.75 -6.24
C LEU A 162 7.92 2.63 -5.46
N ILE A 163 9.07 2.08 -5.05
CA ILE A 163 10.10 2.86 -4.35
C ILE A 163 10.66 3.95 -5.26
N VAL A 164 11.00 3.63 -6.51
CA VAL A 164 11.55 4.60 -7.46
C VAL A 164 10.54 5.70 -7.75
N SER A 165 9.28 5.37 -8.01
CA SER A 165 8.22 6.37 -8.24
C SER A 165 8.02 7.26 -7.01
N ALA A 166 8.06 6.71 -5.80
CA ALA A 166 7.97 7.48 -4.57
C ALA A 166 9.13 8.46 -4.40
N VAL A 167 10.37 8.02 -4.61
CA VAL A 167 11.56 8.87 -4.51
C VAL A 167 11.52 9.97 -5.57
N LEU A 168 11.16 9.64 -6.82
CA LEU A 168 11.03 10.62 -7.89
C LEU A 168 9.94 11.66 -7.58
N SER A 169 8.81 11.23 -7.02
CA SER A 169 7.72 12.12 -6.58
C SER A 169 8.19 13.08 -5.48
N MET A 170 8.88 12.58 -4.45
CA MET A 170 9.43 13.40 -3.36
C MET A 170 10.48 14.41 -3.83
N ILE A 171 11.23 14.08 -4.87
CA ILE A 171 12.20 14.98 -5.49
C ILE A 171 11.45 16.03 -6.33
N ALA A 172 10.54 15.61 -7.21
CA ALA A 172 9.76 16.50 -8.07
C ALA A 172 8.94 17.54 -7.29
N SER A 173 8.46 17.19 -6.09
CA SER A 173 7.71 18.11 -5.23
C SER A 173 8.50 19.32 -4.75
N LEU A 174 9.83 19.35 -4.92
CA LEU A 174 10.66 20.51 -4.60
C LEU A 174 10.48 21.66 -5.60
N TRP A 175 9.97 21.37 -6.82
CA TRP A 175 9.69 22.38 -7.85
C TRP A 175 8.20 22.67 -7.98
N SER A 176 7.37 21.64 -7.95
CA SER A 176 5.90 21.77 -8.00
C SER A 176 5.25 20.54 -7.37
N PRO A 177 4.58 20.68 -6.21
CA PRO A 177 3.89 19.57 -5.55
C PRO A 177 2.72 19.04 -6.39
N ASP A 178 2.01 19.90 -7.13
CA ASP A 178 0.85 19.54 -7.96
C ASP A 178 1.10 18.35 -8.91
N TYR A 179 2.24 18.37 -9.61
CA TYR A 179 2.55 17.33 -10.61
C TYR A 179 3.28 16.12 -10.04
N ALA A 180 3.76 16.19 -8.79
CA ALA A 180 4.55 15.12 -8.18
C ALA A 180 3.78 13.81 -8.10
N MET A 181 2.46 13.87 -7.94
CA MET A 181 1.62 12.68 -7.81
C MET A 181 1.45 11.90 -9.12
N LEU A 182 1.56 12.56 -10.27
CA LEU A 182 1.42 11.89 -11.58
C LEU A 182 2.51 10.83 -11.80
N LEU A 183 3.65 10.94 -11.12
CA LEU A 183 4.71 9.93 -11.16
C LEU A 183 4.28 8.58 -10.59
N TYR A 184 3.27 8.55 -9.71
CA TYR A 184 2.71 7.31 -9.20
C TYR A 184 1.82 6.59 -10.22
N LEU A 185 1.38 7.24 -11.30
CA LEU A 185 0.69 6.54 -12.41
C LEU A 185 1.59 5.50 -13.07
N LEU A 186 2.92 5.64 -12.96
CA LEU A 186 3.87 4.63 -13.41
C LEU A 186 3.64 3.27 -12.73
N ASN A 187 3.14 3.26 -11.49
CA ASN A 187 2.85 2.02 -10.76
C ASN A 187 1.69 1.24 -11.38
N LEU A 188 0.76 1.90 -12.08
CA LEU A 188 -0.32 1.20 -12.81
C LEU A 188 0.24 0.38 -13.98
N ALA A 189 1.36 0.82 -14.56
CA ALA A 189 2.07 0.09 -15.61
C ALA A 189 3.03 -0.98 -15.06
N ALA A 190 3.30 -1.01 -13.75
CA ALA A 190 4.25 -1.94 -13.14
C ALA A 190 3.94 -3.42 -13.45
N PRO A 191 2.67 -3.90 -13.41
CA PRO A 191 2.36 -5.28 -13.76
C PRO A 191 2.67 -5.63 -15.22
N LEU A 192 2.64 -4.65 -16.14
CA LEU A 192 3.01 -4.85 -17.54
C LEU A 192 4.52 -5.00 -17.69
N VAL A 193 5.29 -4.19 -16.96
CA VAL A 193 6.76 -4.25 -16.94
C VAL A 193 7.24 -5.55 -16.28
N ALA A 194 6.57 -6.00 -15.22
CA ALA A 194 6.88 -7.29 -14.61
C ALA A 194 6.64 -8.45 -15.59
N ARG A 195 5.55 -8.42 -16.35
CA ARG A 195 5.25 -9.45 -17.38
C ARG A 195 6.31 -9.52 -18.47
N THR A 196 6.85 -8.39 -18.93
CA THR A 196 7.90 -8.39 -19.97
C THR A 196 9.25 -8.85 -19.42
N MET A 197 9.57 -8.54 -18.17
CA MET A 197 10.82 -8.95 -17.52
C MET A 197 10.84 -10.44 -17.11
N TYR A 198 9.69 -10.98 -16.70
CA TYR A 198 9.56 -12.37 -16.25
C TYR A 198 9.13 -13.37 -17.34
N GLY A 199 8.92 -12.91 -18.57
CA GLY A 199 8.81 -13.76 -19.76
C GLY A 199 7.91 -14.98 -19.59
N ARG A 200 6.59 -14.75 -19.55
CA ARG A 200 5.60 -15.79 -19.87
C ARG A 200 5.03 -15.58 -21.25
#